data_AF-A0ABD3KJA0-F1
#
_entry.id   AF-A0ABD3KJA0-F1
#
_cell.length_a   1.000
_cell.length_b   1.000
_cell.length_c   1.000
_cell.angle_alpha   90.00
_cell.angle_beta   90.00
_cell.angle_gamma   90.00
#
_symmetry.space_group_name_H-M   'P 1'
#
loop_
_entity.id
_entity.type
_entity.pdbx_description
1 polymer ?
#
loop_
_entity_poly.entity_id
_entity_poly.type
_entity_poly.pdbx_seq_one_letter_code
_entity_poly.pdbx_strand_id
1 'polypeptide(L)'
;MHRYDWLCLKGLAQALRVFNKQEETPQYSLRNISRGSMLKMHVKPETSQIRPYVVSAVLRGITFYEASYNSFIDLQDKLHQNICWQRTLVAIGTHDLDTLEGPFSYEALQPSSISFVPLKQVKNFRADELMEFYKSDLKLKKFLHIIENSLVFPIIYDSKRRQNVKFECTATDLTKAKIVLNTMVTIFSAYCGKKYEVEPVEVIYSNGESFVYPDLSLYNMEVPLSYVNDSIGVALKAEEVL
;
A
#
# COMPACT_ATOMS: atom_id res chain seq x y z
N MET A 1 -18.51 0.70 0.43
CA MET A 1 -18.20 -0.70 0.79
C MET A 1 -17.13 -0.68 1.88
N HIS A 2 -17.36 -1.30 3.03
CA HIS A 2 -16.46 -1.21 4.21
C HIS A 2 -15.50 -2.42 4.36
N ARG A 3 -15.64 -3.46 3.52
CA ARG A 3 -14.80 -4.66 3.49
C ARG A 3 -13.85 -4.62 2.30
N TYR A 4 -12.70 -3.99 2.49
CA TYR A 4 -11.71 -3.79 1.41
C TYR A 4 -11.01 -5.10 1.02
N ASP A 5 -10.96 -6.06 1.93
CA ASP A 5 -10.45 -7.41 1.72
C ASP A 5 -11.25 -8.20 0.68
N TRP A 6 -12.52 -7.84 0.42
CA TRP A 6 -13.37 -8.52 -0.57
C TRP A 6 -13.30 -7.93 -1.99
N LEU A 7 -12.52 -6.88 -2.19
CA LEU A 7 -12.47 -6.18 -3.48
C LEU A 7 -11.79 -6.98 -4.61
N CYS A 8 -11.09 -8.07 -4.27
CA CYS A 8 -10.49 -8.98 -5.25
C CYS A 8 -10.97 -10.42 -5.08
N LEU A 9 -10.85 -11.20 -6.16
CA LEU A 9 -11.25 -12.61 -6.20
C LEU A 9 -10.59 -13.42 -5.08
N LYS A 10 -9.30 -13.19 -4.81
CA LYS A 10 -8.54 -13.94 -3.81
C LYS A 10 -9.09 -13.72 -2.41
N GLY A 11 -9.30 -12.48 -2.01
CA GLY A 11 -9.80 -12.14 -0.68
C GLY A 11 -11.25 -12.60 -0.47
N LEU A 12 -12.11 -12.48 -1.48
CA LEU A 12 -13.46 -13.04 -1.44
C LEU A 12 -13.44 -14.58 -1.32
N ALA A 13 -12.63 -15.26 -2.14
CA ALA A 13 -12.52 -16.72 -2.10
C ALA A 13 -11.99 -17.22 -0.76
N GLN A 14 -10.99 -16.54 -0.19
CA GLN A 14 -10.45 -16.86 1.13
C GLN A 14 -11.51 -16.68 2.22
N ALA A 15 -12.24 -15.55 2.22
CA ALA A 15 -13.31 -15.31 3.17
C ALA A 15 -14.40 -16.39 3.12
N LEU A 16 -14.81 -16.81 1.92
CA LEU A 16 -15.80 -17.88 1.74
C LEU A 16 -15.29 -19.25 2.20
N ARG A 17 -14.01 -19.56 1.97
CA ARG A 17 -13.41 -20.83 2.42
C ARG A 17 -13.28 -20.90 3.93
N VAL A 18 -12.88 -19.80 4.58
CA VAL A 18 -12.87 -19.68 6.04
C VAL A 18 -14.29 -19.81 6.59
N PHE A 19 -15.26 -19.10 6.01
CA PHE A 19 -16.66 -19.19 6.41
C PHE A 19 -17.23 -20.62 6.32
N ASN A 20 -16.89 -21.35 5.25
CA ASN A 20 -17.30 -22.73 5.05
C ASN A 20 -16.44 -23.75 5.81
N LYS A 21 -15.53 -23.31 6.69
CA LYS A 21 -14.60 -24.17 7.46
C LYS A 21 -13.72 -25.07 6.58
N GLN A 22 -13.46 -24.64 5.35
CA GLN A 22 -12.59 -25.35 4.40
C GLN A 22 -11.12 -24.95 4.56
N GLU A 23 -10.86 -23.77 5.11
CA GLU A 23 -9.52 -23.27 5.42
C GLU A 23 -9.56 -22.56 6.79
N GLU A 24 -8.44 -22.61 7.52
CA GLU A 24 -8.27 -21.82 8.74
C GLU A 24 -8.04 -20.34 8.42
N THR A 25 -8.36 -19.46 9.37
CA THR A 25 -8.05 -18.04 9.26
C THR A 25 -6.53 -17.83 9.15
N PRO A 26 -6.03 -17.19 8.07
CA PRO A 26 -4.60 -16.97 7.92
C PRO A 26 -4.03 -16.12 9.05
N GLN A 27 -2.87 -16.53 9.54
CA GLN A 27 -2.10 -15.76 10.51
C GLN A 27 -1.04 -14.95 9.76
N TYR A 28 -1.11 -13.64 9.87
CA TYR A 28 -0.16 -12.72 9.24
C TYR A 28 0.93 -12.33 10.23
N SER A 29 2.18 -12.35 9.79
CA SER A 29 3.33 -12.00 10.63
C SER A 29 4.29 -11.06 9.92
N LEU A 30 4.98 -10.24 10.69
CA LEU A 30 6.14 -9.51 10.19
C LEU A 30 7.38 -10.39 10.24
N ARG A 31 8.21 -10.30 9.21
CA ARG A 31 9.52 -10.96 9.18
C ARG A 31 10.35 -10.46 10.36
N ASN A 32 10.93 -11.39 11.12
CA ASN A 32 11.78 -11.04 12.26
C ASN A 32 13.15 -10.54 11.78
N ILE A 33 13.27 -9.21 11.63
CA ILE A 33 14.51 -8.52 11.29
C ILE A 33 14.79 -7.41 12.29
N SER A 34 16.05 -7.21 12.63
CA SER A 34 16.45 -6.11 13.51
C SER A 34 16.26 -4.77 12.79
N ARG A 35 15.96 -3.69 13.54
CA ARG A 35 15.82 -2.34 12.96
C ARG A 35 17.05 -1.91 12.15
N GLY A 36 18.25 -2.32 12.56
CA GLY A 36 19.50 -2.02 11.83
C GLY A 36 19.55 -2.63 10.43
N SER A 37 18.85 -3.76 10.21
CA SER A 37 18.78 -4.46 8.93
C SER A 37 17.51 -4.16 8.13
N MET A 38 16.56 -3.39 8.68
CA MET A 38 15.35 -2.98 7.96
C MET A 38 15.71 -2.04 6.82
N LEU A 39 14.98 -2.15 5.71
CA LEU A 39 15.01 -1.12 4.69
C LEU A 39 14.46 0.18 5.27
N LYS A 40 15.12 1.29 4.95
CA LYS A 40 14.78 2.62 5.45
C LYS A 40 14.17 3.48 4.36
N MET A 41 13.12 4.22 4.72
CA MET A 41 12.49 5.25 3.91
C MET A 41 12.58 6.58 4.65
N HIS A 42 13.40 7.51 4.15
CA HIS A 42 13.62 8.82 4.74
C HIS A 42 12.67 9.85 4.14
N VAL A 43 11.76 10.38 4.94
CA VAL A 43 10.81 11.41 4.54
C VAL A 43 11.43 12.79 4.71
N LYS A 44 11.47 13.57 3.64
CA LYS A 44 12.01 14.93 3.67
C LYS A 44 10.95 15.97 4.03
N PRO A 45 11.32 17.10 4.68
CA PRO A 45 10.38 18.12 5.14
C PRO A 45 9.45 18.67 4.06
N GLU A 46 9.96 18.83 2.83
CA GLU A 46 9.23 19.40 1.71
C GLU A 46 7.99 18.59 1.30
N THR A 47 7.91 17.30 1.65
CA THR A 47 6.77 16.42 1.35
C THR A 47 5.48 16.88 2.03
N SER A 48 5.59 17.62 3.15
CA SER A 48 4.46 18.22 3.87
C SER A 48 3.63 19.20 3.01
N GLN A 49 4.22 19.76 1.95
CA GLN A 49 3.54 20.69 1.04
C GLN A 49 2.52 20.01 0.11
N ILE A 50 2.57 18.68 -0.02
CA ILE A 50 1.72 17.95 -0.97
C ILE A 50 1.12 16.69 -0.35
N ARG A 51 1.95 15.78 0.15
CA ARG A 51 1.57 14.47 0.70
C ARG A 51 2.51 14.16 1.87
N PRO A 52 2.15 14.57 3.09
CA PRO A 52 3.03 14.47 4.25
C PRO A 52 3.39 13.04 4.65
N TYR A 53 2.60 12.03 4.25
CA TYR A 53 2.75 10.68 4.73
C TYR A 53 3.20 9.72 3.63
N VAL A 54 4.05 8.77 4.02
CA VAL A 54 4.35 7.57 3.23
C VAL A 54 4.38 6.35 4.14
N VAL A 55 3.81 5.25 3.68
CA VAL A 55 3.91 3.92 4.32
C VAL A 55 4.40 2.91 3.29
N SER A 56 5.19 1.93 3.70
CA SER A 56 5.79 0.97 2.77
C SER A 56 5.98 -0.39 3.43
N ALA A 57 6.04 -1.44 2.60
CA ALA A 57 6.27 -2.82 3.02
C ALA A 57 7.00 -3.57 1.90
N VAL A 58 7.53 -4.76 2.19
CA VAL A 58 8.13 -5.63 1.18
C VAL A 58 7.53 -7.03 1.23
N LEU A 59 7.13 -7.53 0.06
CA LEU A 59 6.70 -8.91 -0.16
C LEU A 59 7.84 -9.67 -0.84
N ARG A 60 8.53 -10.56 -0.12
CA ARG A 60 9.71 -11.29 -0.62
C ARG A 60 9.32 -12.58 -1.33
N GLY A 61 9.98 -12.84 -2.47
CA GLY A 61 9.76 -14.07 -3.24
C GLY A 61 8.33 -14.19 -3.74
N ILE A 62 7.70 -13.07 -4.09
CA ILE A 62 6.36 -13.07 -4.66
C ILE A 62 6.39 -13.70 -6.05
N THR A 63 5.50 -14.67 -6.28
CA THR A 63 5.36 -15.30 -7.59
C THR A 63 4.00 -14.97 -8.17
N PHE A 64 3.98 -14.14 -9.21
CA PHE A 64 2.77 -13.84 -9.96
C PHE A 64 2.65 -14.72 -11.20
N TYR A 65 1.48 -15.33 -11.36
CA TYR A 65 0.95 -15.79 -12.64
C TYR A 65 -0.06 -14.77 -13.18
N GLU A 66 -0.38 -14.84 -14.47
CA GLU A 66 -1.22 -13.85 -15.17
C GLU A 66 -2.50 -13.48 -14.41
N ALA A 67 -3.28 -14.46 -13.95
CA ALA A 67 -4.51 -14.21 -13.21
C ALA A 67 -4.27 -13.54 -11.83
N SER A 68 -3.22 -13.93 -11.10
CA SER A 68 -2.87 -13.26 -9.83
C SER A 68 -2.34 -11.84 -10.03
N TYR A 69 -1.59 -11.58 -11.12
CA TYR A 69 -1.13 -10.26 -11.49
C TYR A 69 -2.29 -9.35 -11.91
N ASN A 70 -3.22 -9.87 -12.71
CA ASN A 70 -4.43 -9.14 -13.08
C ASN A 70 -5.30 -8.83 -11.85
N SER A 71 -5.44 -9.79 -10.93
CA SER A 71 -6.14 -9.56 -9.66
C SER A 71 -5.44 -8.52 -8.78
N PHE A 72 -4.12 -8.40 -8.89
CA PHE A 72 -3.32 -7.41 -8.18
C PHE A 72 -3.56 -5.99 -8.68
N ILE A 73 -3.47 -5.80 -10.00
CA ILE A 73 -3.75 -4.51 -10.64
C ILE A 73 -5.21 -4.11 -10.44
N ASP A 74 -6.15 -5.05 -10.56
CA ASP A 74 -7.58 -4.80 -10.33
C ASP A 74 -7.86 -4.35 -8.88
N LEU A 75 -7.22 -4.97 -7.87
CA LEU A 75 -7.37 -4.52 -6.49
C LEU A 75 -6.82 -3.11 -6.30
N GLN A 76 -5.62 -2.83 -6.83
CA GLN A 76 -5.00 -1.51 -6.76
C GLN A 76 -5.93 -0.43 -7.34
N ASP A 77 -6.49 -0.67 -8.53
CA ASP A 77 -7.40 0.25 -9.20
C ASP A 77 -8.71 0.43 -8.41
N LYS A 78 -9.28 -0.64 -7.84
CA LYS A 78 -10.47 -0.56 -6.99
C LYS A 78 -10.24 0.21 -5.70
N LEU A 79 -9.07 0.03 -5.05
CA LEU A 79 -8.71 0.81 -3.87
C LEU A 79 -8.52 2.29 -4.24
N HIS A 80 -7.84 2.58 -5.36
CA HIS A 80 -7.68 3.92 -5.92
C HIS A 80 -9.02 4.63 -6.15
N GLN A 81 -10.01 3.93 -6.71
CA GLN A 81 -11.34 4.49 -6.97
C GLN A 81 -12.15 4.74 -5.69
N ASN A 82 -11.97 3.90 -4.66
CA ASN A 82 -12.79 3.93 -3.45
C ASN A 82 -12.07 4.63 -2.28
N ILE A 83 -11.41 3.86 -1.40
CA ILE A 83 -10.84 4.37 -0.13
C ILE A 83 -9.77 5.45 -0.35
N CYS A 84 -9.06 5.39 -1.47
CA CYS A 84 -8.06 6.37 -1.86
C CYS A 84 -8.65 7.67 -2.45
N TRP A 85 -9.97 7.71 -2.68
CA TRP A 85 -10.71 8.81 -3.29
C TRP A 85 -10.10 9.28 -4.61
N GLN A 86 -10.14 8.43 -5.64
CA GLN A 86 -9.52 8.67 -6.95
C GLN A 86 -8.06 9.13 -6.85
N ARG A 87 -7.29 8.48 -5.96
CA ARG A 87 -5.90 8.78 -5.62
C ARG A 87 -5.66 10.08 -4.84
N THR A 88 -6.67 10.93 -4.61
CA THR A 88 -6.52 12.20 -3.90
C THR A 88 -6.00 12.01 -2.46
N LEU A 89 -6.48 10.98 -1.75
CA LEU A 89 -6.06 10.73 -0.37
C LEU A 89 -4.84 9.81 -0.28
N VAL A 90 -4.76 8.80 -1.14
CA VAL A 90 -3.69 7.79 -1.13
C VAL A 90 -3.36 7.38 -2.56
N ALA A 91 -2.08 7.41 -2.94
CA ALA A 91 -1.57 6.86 -4.19
C ALA A 91 -0.70 5.65 -3.88
N ILE A 92 -0.92 4.55 -4.59
CA ILE A 92 -0.24 3.26 -4.37
C ILE A 92 0.77 3.10 -5.50
N GLY A 93 2.05 2.93 -5.17
CA GLY A 93 3.09 2.44 -6.09
C GLY A 93 3.38 0.96 -5.83
N THR A 94 3.86 0.26 -6.86
CA THR A 94 4.18 -1.18 -6.84
C THR A 94 5.29 -1.50 -7.84
N HIS A 95 6.48 -1.97 -7.42
CA HIS A 95 7.57 -2.25 -8.34
C HIS A 95 8.56 -3.31 -7.83
N ASP A 96 9.53 -3.63 -8.69
CA ASP A 96 10.52 -4.68 -8.49
C ASP A 96 11.72 -4.20 -7.65
N LEU A 97 11.84 -4.78 -6.45
CA LEU A 97 12.89 -4.47 -5.49
C LEU A 97 14.27 -4.93 -5.96
N ASP A 98 14.36 -5.95 -6.82
CA ASP A 98 15.65 -6.48 -7.29
C ASP A 98 16.40 -5.47 -8.18
N THR A 99 15.68 -4.46 -8.67
CA THR A 99 16.26 -3.36 -9.44
C THR A 99 16.75 -2.20 -8.58
N LEU A 100 16.59 -2.23 -7.26
CA LEU A 100 16.73 -1.06 -6.38
C LEU A 100 17.61 -1.30 -5.16
N GLU A 101 18.26 -0.24 -4.67
CA GLU A 101 19.15 -0.31 -3.51
C GLU A 101 18.81 0.74 -2.47
N GLY A 102 18.55 0.32 -1.23
CA GLY A 102 18.30 1.23 -0.11
C GLY A 102 19.57 1.90 0.42
N PRO A 103 19.44 2.90 1.32
CA PRO A 103 18.19 3.47 1.82
C PRO A 103 17.44 4.28 0.75
N PHE A 104 16.17 4.57 1.01
CA PHE A 104 15.29 5.28 0.09
C PHE A 104 14.94 6.66 0.66
N SER A 105 14.70 7.65 -0.20
CA SER A 105 14.19 8.95 0.21
C SER A 105 12.85 9.25 -0.46
N TYR A 106 11.94 9.82 0.31
CA TYR A 106 10.69 10.39 -0.17
C TYR A 106 10.81 11.92 -0.11
N GLU A 107 10.81 12.55 -1.27
CA GLU A 107 11.10 13.97 -1.49
C GLU A 107 9.93 14.64 -2.24
N ALA A 108 9.90 15.97 -2.23
CA ALA A 108 8.96 16.74 -3.06
C ALA A 108 9.70 17.86 -3.77
N LEU A 109 9.95 17.67 -5.07
CA LEU A 109 10.81 18.55 -5.85
C LEU A 109 10.01 19.31 -6.91
N GLN A 110 10.56 20.42 -7.40
CA GLN A 110 9.95 21.14 -8.51
C GLN A 110 9.83 20.22 -9.75
N PRO A 111 8.74 20.28 -10.51
CA PRO A 111 8.55 19.42 -11.69
C PRO A 111 9.71 19.49 -12.70
N SER A 112 10.35 20.65 -12.82
CA SER A 112 11.49 20.90 -13.71
C SER A 112 12.81 20.25 -13.26
N SER A 113 12.92 19.79 -12.00
CA SER A 113 14.12 19.11 -11.51
C SER A 113 13.97 17.58 -11.42
N ILE A 114 12.80 17.07 -11.81
CA ILE A 114 12.49 15.63 -11.82
C ILE A 114 12.53 15.12 -13.25
N SER A 115 13.39 14.13 -13.52
CA SER A 115 13.46 13.45 -14.82
C SER A 115 13.53 11.95 -14.66
N PHE A 116 12.59 11.22 -15.29
CA PHE A 116 12.60 9.76 -15.32
C PHE A 116 11.94 9.17 -16.54
N VAL A 117 12.13 7.86 -16.71
CA VAL A 117 11.46 7.04 -17.71
C VAL A 117 10.17 6.46 -17.09
N PRO A 118 8.98 6.90 -17.52
CA PRO A 118 7.72 6.36 -17.01
C PRO A 118 7.53 4.89 -17.38
N LEU A 119 6.64 4.21 -16.66
CA LEU A 119 6.22 2.85 -16.98
C LEU A 119 5.75 2.76 -18.44
N LYS A 120 6.22 1.73 -19.15
CA LYS A 120 5.92 1.47 -20.58
C LYS A 120 6.45 2.52 -21.55
N GLN A 121 7.34 3.40 -21.11
CA GLN A 121 8.05 4.34 -21.98
C GLN A 121 9.54 3.97 -22.03
N VAL A 122 10.20 4.37 -23.12
CA VAL A 122 11.66 4.25 -23.27
C VAL A 122 12.33 5.61 -23.14
N LYS A 123 11.58 6.67 -23.47
CA LYS A 123 12.06 8.04 -23.41
C LYS A 123 12.08 8.54 -21.96
N ASN A 124 13.15 9.25 -21.61
CA ASN A 124 13.24 10.02 -20.37
C ASN A 124 12.41 11.30 -20.50
N PHE A 125 11.56 11.58 -19.53
CA PHE A 125 10.72 12.77 -19.47
C PHE A 125 11.01 13.58 -18.22
N ARG A 126 10.99 14.90 -18.37
CA ARG A 126 10.89 15.81 -17.22
C ARG A 126 9.44 15.80 -16.70
N ALA A 127 9.22 15.99 -15.41
CA ALA A 127 7.89 15.75 -14.83
C ALA A 127 6.82 16.74 -15.32
N ASP A 128 7.18 17.97 -15.66
CA ASP A 128 6.29 18.95 -16.31
C ASP A 128 5.93 18.55 -17.76
N GLU A 129 6.91 18.11 -18.55
CA GLU A 129 6.69 17.55 -19.88
C GLU A 129 5.82 16.29 -19.83
N LEU A 130 6.00 15.49 -18.79
CA LEU A 130 5.22 14.27 -18.56
C LEU A 130 3.75 14.59 -18.26
N MET A 131 3.48 15.66 -17.51
CA MET A 131 2.12 16.13 -17.27
C MET A 131 1.44 16.52 -18.57
N GLU A 132 2.14 17.27 -19.44
CA GLU A 132 1.60 17.66 -20.74
C GLU A 132 1.35 16.44 -21.64
N PHE A 133 2.29 15.49 -21.67
CA PHE A 133 2.16 14.25 -22.43
C PHE A 133 0.88 13.48 -22.04
N TYR A 134 0.62 13.35 -20.73
CA TYR A 134 -0.55 12.62 -20.23
C TYR A 134 -1.88 13.40 -20.30
N LYS A 135 -1.89 14.70 -20.66
CA LYS A 135 -3.17 15.42 -20.89
C LYS A 135 -3.99 14.83 -22.04
N SER A 136 -3.33 14.14 -22.96
CA SER A 136 -3.95 13.41 -24.08
C SER A 136 -4.38 11.98 -23.70
N ASP A 137 -3.89 11.44 -22.58
CA ASP A 137 -4.16 10.05 -22.17
C ASP A 137 -5.53 9.91 -21.50
N LEU A 138 -6.40 9.06 -22.07
CA LEU A 138 -7.78 8.89 -21.60
C LEU A 138 -7.90 8.34 -20.17
N LYS A 139 -6.87 7.64 -19.67
CA LYS A 139 -6.86 7.02 -18.34
C LYS A 139 -6.24 7.97 -17.31
N LEU A 140 -5.08 8.52 -17.62
CA LEU A 140 -4.28 9.31 -16.68
C LEU A 140 -4.70 10.77 -16.59
N LYS A 141 -5.27 11.36 -17.66
CA LYS A 141 -5.77 12.75 -17.67
C LYS A 141 -6.66 13.07 -16.46
N LYS A 142 -7.49 12.10 -16.06
CA LYS A 142 -8.44 12.24 -14.94
C LYS A 142 -7.76 12.49 -13.60
N PHE A 143 -6.47 12.19 -13.44
CA PHE A 143 -5.76 12.30 -12.17
C PHE A 143 -4.71 13.43 -12.14
N LEU A 144 -4.41 14.07 -13.28
CA LEU A 144 -3.38 15.11 -13.34
C LEU A 144 -3.72 16.30 -12.45
N HIS A 145 -5.00 16.69 -12.43
CA HIS A 145 -5.53 17.78 -11.60
C HIS A 145 -5.24 17.67 -10.10
N ILE A 146 -4.90 16.47 -9.61
CA ILE A 146 -4.56 16.24 -8.20
C ILE A 146 -3.26 16.95 -7.82
N ILE A 147 -2.29 16.99 -8.73
CA ILE A 147 -0.96 17.56 -8.44
C ILE A 147 -0.49 18.59 -9.47
N GLU A 148 -1.15 18.75 -10.62
CA GLU A 148 -0.68 19.63 -11.71
C GLU A 148 -0.46 21.09 -11.30
N ASN A 149 -1.23 21.58 -10.33
CA ASN A 149 -1.13 22.95 -9.82
C ASN A 149 -0.18 23.08 -8.60
N SER A 150 0.43 21.98 -8.17
CA SER A 150 1.40 21.99 -7.07
C SER A 150 2.75 22.50 -7.54
N LEU A 151 3.41 23.29 -6.69
CA LEU A 151 4.78 23.76 -6.92
C LEU A 151 5.82 22.64 -6.87
N VAL A 152 5.49 21.54 -6.20
CA VAL A 152 6.36 20.38 -6.00
C VAL A 152 5.60 19.09 -6.27
N PHE A 153 6.28 18.09 -6.85
CA PHE A 153 5.72 16.75 -7.07
C PHE A 153 6.40 15.72 -6.14
N PRO A 154 5.62 14.76 -5.62
CA PRO A 154 6.14 13.71 -4.76
C PRO A 154 7.00 12.76 -5.59
N ILE A 155 8.14 12.35 -5.02
CA ILE A 155 9.06 11.44 -5.69
C ILE A 155 9.82 10.58 -4.69
N ILE A 156 10.11 9.34 -5.08
CA ILE A 156 10.91 8.43 -4.29
C ILE A 156 12.17 8.07 -5.05
N TYR A 157 13.30 8.17 -4.36
CA TYR A 157 14.61 7.80 -4.85
C TYR A 157 15.18 6.63 -4.07
N ASP A 158 15.95 5.80 -4.75
CA ASP A 158 16.87 4.86 -4.13
C ASP A 158 18.21 5.54 -3.79
N SER A 159 19.13 4.78 -3.18
CA SER A 159 20.47 5.28 -2.80
C SER A 159 21.31 5.78 -3.98
N LYS A 160 21.02 5.32 -5.20
CA LYS A 160 21.67 5.72 -6.46
C LYS A 160 20.91 6.82 -7.20
N ARG A 161 19.91 7.44 -6.57
CA ARG A 161 18.99 8.43 -7.17
C ARG A 161 18.26 7.94 -8.41
N ARG A 162 17.99 6.63 -8.48
CA ARG A 162 17.13 6.02 -9.48
C ARG A 162 15.69 6.10 -9.03
N GLN A 163 14.81 6.33 -10.00
CA GLN A 163 13.37 6.45 -9.81
C GLN A 163 12.70 5.16 -10.26
N ASN A 164 12.75 4.14 -9.41
CA ASN A 164 11.85 3.00 -9.51
C ASN A 164 11.24 2.81 -8.12
N VAL A 165 9.95 2.60 -8.06
CA VAL A 165 9.18 2.85 -6.85
C VAL A 165 8.95 1.50 -6.12
N LYS A 166 8.32 1.40 -4.96
CA LYS A 166 8.18 0.16 -4.17
C LYS A 166 6.72 -0.22 -4.04
N PHE A 167 6.40 -1.20 -3.18
CA PHE A 167 5.11 -1.18 -2.49
C PHE A 167 5.10 -0.05 -1.48
N GLU A 168 4.60 1.10 -1.90
CA GLU A 168 4.34 2.20 -0.98
C GLU A 168 3.00 2.86 -1.24
N CYS A 169 2.55 3.58 -0.23
CA CYS A 169 1.39 4.43 -0.31
C CYS A 169 1.80 5.84 0.13
N THR A 170 1.79 6.81 -0.78
CA THR A 170 1.94 8.24 -0.45
C THR A 170 0.57 8.84 -0.22
N ALA A 171 0.41 9.64 0.83
CA ALA A 171 -0.91 10.01 1.31
C ALA A 171 -0.99 11.37 1.99
N THR A 172 -2.19 11.93 1.95
CA THR A 172 -2.62 13.04 2.82
C THR A 172 -3.35 12.53 4.07
N ASP A 173 -3.86 11.29 4.05
CA ASP A 173 -4.50 10.62 5.19
C ASP A 173 -3.72 9.34 5.57
N LEU A 174 -3.02 9.39 6.71
CA LEU A 174 -2.18 8.29 7.21
C LEU A 174 -3.01 7.04 7.52
N THR A 175 -4.20 7.19 8.10
CA THR A 175 -5.04 6.06 8.50
C THR A 175 -5.50 5.27 7.28
N LYS A 176 -5.92 5.98 6.22
CA LYS A 176 -6.27 5.33 4.95
C LYS A 176 -5.05 4.68 4.29
N ALA A 177 -3.89 5.33 4.36
CA ALA A 177 -2.65 4.75 3.83
C ALA A 177 -2.30 3.43 4.52
N LYS A 178 -2.41 3.36 5.86
CA LYS A 178 -2.21 2.12 6.64
C LYS A 178 -3.19 1.03 6.22
N ILE A 179 -4.48 1.34 6.09
CA ILE A 179 -5.51 0.37 5.68
C ILE A 179 -5.21 -0.17 4.26
N VAL A 180 -4.88 0.72 3.33
CA VAL A 180 -4.55 0.36 1.94
C VAL A 180 -3.32 -0.54 1.88
N LEU A 181 -2.25 -0.15 2.57
CA LEU A 181 -1.03 -0.96 2.64
C LEU A 181 -1.33 -2.34 3.22
N ASN A 182 -1.98 -2.41 4.39
CA ASN A 182 -2.33 -3.65 5.06
C ASN A 182 -3.20 -4.55 4.17
N THR A 183 -4.20 -3.99 3.50
CA THR A 183 -5.07 -4.74 2.56
C THR A 183 -4.25 -5.36 1.43
N MET A 184 -3.37 -4.59 0.80
CA MET A 184 -2.52 -5.09 -0.30
C MET A 184 -1.58 -6.19 0.20
N VAL A 185 -0.84 -5.97 1.30
CA VAL A 185 0.16 -6.94 1.76
C VAL A 185 -0.47 -8.21 2.30
N THR A 186 -1.60 -8.14 3.00
CA THR A 186 -2.27 -9.33 3.57
C THR A 186 -2.77 -10.24 2.46
N ILE A 187 -3.45 -9.69 1.45
CA ILE A 187 -3.95 -10.49 0.32
C ILE A 187 -2.81 -11.13 -0.47
N PHE A 188 -1.76 -10.36 -0.78
CA PHE A 188 -0.72 -10.82 -1.71
C PHE A 188 0.46 -11.53 -1.05
N SER A 189 0.59 -11.46 0.28
CA SER A 189 1.54 -12.29 1.04
C SER A 189 1.27 -13.80 0.89
N ALA A 190 0.06 -14.20 0.47
CA ALA A 190 -0.26 -15.58 0.13
C ALA A 190 0.55 -16.14 -1.07
N TYR A 191 1.09 -15.26 -1.92
CA TYR A 191 1.90 -15.59 -3.09
C TYR A 191 3.41 -15.43 -2.85
N CYS A 192 3.82 -15.10 -1.62
CA CYS A 192 5.23 -15.01 -1.23
C CYS A 192 5.82 -16.38 -0.95
N GLY A 193 7.15 -16.51 -1.12
CA GLY A 193 7.88 -17.75 -0.85
C GLY A 193 7.65 -18.26 0.57
N LYS A 194 7.65 -17.34 1.55
CA LYS A 194 7.09 -17.59 2.88
C LYS A 194 5.72 -16.94 2.99
N LYS A 195 4.67 -17.77 2.98
CA LYS A 195 3.28 -17.31 2.96
C LYS A 195 2.93 -16.52 4.21
N TYR A 196 2.14 -15.46 4.03
CA TYR A 196 1.61 -14.60 5.10
C TYR A 196 2.67 -13.87 5.94
N GLU A 197 3.91 -13.87 5.48
CA GLU A 197 4.98 -13.07 6.06
C GLU A 197 5.22 -11.81 5.22
N VAL A 198 5.35 -10.66 5.89
CA VAL A 198 5.66 -9.38 5.26
C VAL A 198 6.95 -8.82 5.85
N GLU A 199 7.87 -8.39 5.00
CA GLU A 199 9.11 -7.75 5.44
C GLU A 199 8.83 -6.27 5.79
N PRO A 200 9.12 -5.84 7.03
CA PRO A 200 8.83 -4.49 7.47
C PRO A 200 9.83 -3.47 6.93
N VAL A 201 9.36 -2.23 6.76
CA VAL A 201 10.13 -1.06 6.37
C VAL A 201 10.06 0.00 7.47
N GLU A 202 11.21 0.55 7.83
CA GLU A 202 11.30 1.67 8.78
C GLU A 202 11.16 2.99 8.00
N VAL A 203 10.10 3.75 8.31
CA VAL A 203 9.88 5.09 7.76
C VAL A 203 10.34 6.11 8.79
N ILE A 204 11.28 6.97 8.40
CA ILE A 204 11.98 7.91 9.27
C ILE A 204 11.67 9.33 8.80
N TYR A 205 11.08 10.14 9.65
CA TYR A 205 10.73 11.53 9.37
C TYR A 205 11.84 12.48 9.79
N SER A 206 11.89 13.65 9.14
CA SER A 206 12.91 14.68 9.40
C SER A 206 12.85 15.28 10.81
N ASN A 207 11.73 15.12 11.52
CA ASN A 207 11.55 15.52 12.92
C ASN A 207 12.16 14.51 13.91
N GLY A 208 12.75 13.41 13.42
CA GLY A 208 13.34 12.35 14.24
C GLY A 208 12.38 11.21 14.60
N GLU A 209 11.09 11.33 14.28
CA GLU A 209 10.14 10.23 14.47
C GLU A 209 10.40 9.09 13.50
N SER A 210 10.22 7.85 13.95
CA SER A 210 10.31 6.66 13.10
C SER A 210 9.18 5.70 13.41
N PHE A 211 8.64 5.10 12.35
CA PHE A 211 7.55 4.14 12.42
C PHE A 211 7.88 2.92 11.57
N VAL A 212 7.47 1.74 12.02
CA VAL A 212 7.65 0.49 11.28
C VAL A 212 6.33 0.13 10.61
N TYR A 213 6.40 -0.17 9.31
CA TYR A 213 5.25 -0.55 8.50
C TYR A 213 5.49 -1.90 7.81
N PRO A 214 4.43 -2.67 7.53
CA PRO A 214 3.05 -2.44 7.94
C PRO A 214 2.84 -2.73 9.43
N ASP A 215 1.78 -2.17 9.99
CA ASP A 215 1.32 -2.53 11.33
C ASP A 215 0.21 -3.59 11.19
N LEU A 216 0.55 -4.84 11.50
CA LEU A 216 -0.35 -5.99 11.44
C LEU A 216 -0.78 -6.46 12.83
N SER A 217 -0.73 -5.57 13.84
CA SER A 217 -1.18 -5.89 15.18
C SER A 217 -2.68 -6.24 15.20
N LEU A 218 -3.04 -7.25 16.01
CA LEU A 218 -4.42 -7.66 16.20
C LEU A 218 -5.09 -6.74 17.22
N TYR A 219 -6.29 -6.27 16.87
CA TYR A 219 -7.16 -5.57 17.81
C TYR A 219 -8.04 -6.60 18.51
N ASN A 220 -7.86 -6.71 19.83
CA ASN A 220 -8.69 -7.57 20.67
C ASN A 220 -9.72 -6.72 21.41
N MET A 221 -10.97 -7.18 21.43
CA MET A 221 -12.06 -6.57 22.17
C MET A 221 -12.84 -7.67 22.89
N GLU A 222 -13.12 -7.46 24.17
CA GLU A 222 -14.00 -8.32 24.96
C GLU A 222 -15.42 -7.80 24.88
N VAL A 223 -16.38 -8.70 24.61
CA VAL A 223 -17.79 -8.36 24.47
C VAL A 223 -18.62 -9.34 25.31
N PRO A 224 -19.57 -8.85 26.15
CA PRO A 224 -20.46 -9.74 26.89
C PRO A 224 -21.33 -10.60 25.97
N LEU A 225 -21.48 -11.89 26.28
CA LEU A 225 -22.36 -12.79 25.51
C LEU A 225 -23.81 -12.28 25.46
N SER A 226 -24.29 -11.67 26.56
CA SER A 226 -25.62 -11.06 26.60
C SER A 226 -25.78 -9.98 25.54
N TYR A 227 -24.77 -9.11 25.36
CA TYR A 227 -24.81 -8.07 24.33
C TYR A 227 -24.98 -8.65 22.92
N VAL A 228 -24.25 -9.74 22.60
CA VAL A 228 -24.36 -10.42 21.30
C VAL A 228 -25.77 -10.99 21.12
N ASN A 229 -26.24 -11.76 22.10
CA ASN A 229 -27.56 -12.41 22.08
C ASN A 229 -28.70 -11.40 21.99
N ASP A 230 -28.66 -10.33 22.79
CA ASP A 230 -29.68 -9.28 22.82
C ASP A 230 -29.72 -8.48 21.51
N SER A 231 -28.55 -8.23 20.90
CA SER A 231 -28.45 -7.46 19.65
C SER A 231 -28.98 -8.21 18.43
N ILE A 232 -28.82 -9.54 18.38
CA ILE A 232 -29.25 -10.36 17.24
C ILE A 232 -30.55 -11.12 17.50
N GLY A 233 -31.05 -11.14 18.74
CA GLY A 233 -32.31 -11.77 19.13
C GLY A 233 -32.25 -13.29 19.21
N VAL A 234 -31.11 -13.87 19.62
CA VAL A 234 -30.91 -15.33 19.73
C VAL A 234 -30.43 -15.72 21.13
N ALA A 235 -30.52 -17.01 21.46
CA ALA A 235 -30.02 -17.56 22.71
C ALA A 235 -28.92 -18.59 22.45
N LEU A 236 -27.71 -18.11 22.13
CA LEU A 236 -26.54 -18.95 21.89
C LEU A 236 -25.69 -19.10 23.16
N LYS A 237 -25.02 -20.25 23.31
CA LYS A 237 -23.95 -20.47 24.28
C LYS A 237 -22.63 -19.92 23.77
N ALA A 238 -21.69 -19.63 24.66
CA ALA A 238 -20.36 -19.10 24.30
C ALA A 238 -19.62 -20.00 23.28
N GLU A 239 -19.72 -21.32 23.43
CA GLU A 239 -19.09 -22.30 22.53
C GLU A 239 -19.66 -22.27 21.10
N GLU A 240 -20.88 -21.77 20.90
CA GLU A 240 -21.53 -21.66 19.59
C GLU A 240 -21.20 -20.34 18.88
N VAL A 241 -20.71 -19.35 19.63
CA VAL A 241 -20.32 -18.01 19.12
C VAL A 241 -18.86 -17.98 18.67
N LEU A 242 -18.00 -18.84 19.24
CA LEU A 242 -16.58 -18.98 18.90
C LEU A 242 -16.37 -19.87 17.66
#